data_AF-A0A519S697-F1
#
_entry.id   AF-A0A519S697-F1
#
_cell.length_a   1.000
_cell.length_b   1.000
_cell.length_c   1.000
_cell.angle_alpha   90.00
_cell.angle_beta   90.00
_cell.angle_gamma   90.00
#
_symmetry.space_group_name_H-M   'P 1'
#
loop_
_entity.id
_entity.type
_entity.pdbx_description
1 polymer ?
#
loop_
_entity_poly.entity_id
_entity_poly.type
_entity_poly.pdbx_seq_one_letter_code
_entity_poly.pdbx_strand_id
1 'polypeptide(L)'
;FFIGFSADNLLSKSLSFSDYNLLNIKVQPHFYLTAGYAMQITDEFVFKPTFLIKDDLNGPTSLDLNAFLLVKERFWLGAVYRTTAKIYPKQHLQSDLRTRAALGLITEFFVKDNLRLGYGYDYSLNKLANYEYGSHEISLGYYLVTKKSRRPKCYF
;
A
#
# COMPACT_ATOMS: atom_id res chain seq x y z
N PHE A 1 12.55 -5.44 13.12
CA PHE A 1 11.96 -6.07 11.92
C PHE A 1 10.52 -6.44 12.24
N PHE A 2 9.67 -6.59 11.23
CA PHE A 2 8.32 -7.13 11.39
C PHE A 2 7.96 -8.01 10.19
N ILE A 3 7.08 -8.97 10.43
CA ILE A 3 6.40 -9.77 9.42
C ILE A 3 4.94 -9.87 9.85
N GLY A 4 4.02 -9.75 8.90
CA GLY A 4 2.59 -9.73 9.13
C GLY A 4 1.87 -10.50 8.03
N PHE A 5 0.85 -11.23 8.44
CA PHE A 5 -0.06 -11.90 7.53
C PHE A 5 -1.49 -11.53 7.92
N SER A 6 -2.32 -11.17 6.95
CA SER A 6 -3.73 -10.92 7.16
C SER A 6 -4.55 -11.42 5.98
N ALA A 7 -5.84 -11.64 6.21
CA ALA A 7 -6.78 -11.99 5.17
C ALA A 7 -8.12 -11.30 5.41
N ASP A 8 -8.77 -10.86 4.34
CA ASP A 8 -10.12 -10.33 4.35
C ASP A 8 -11.08 -11.30 3.66
N ASN A 9 -12.38 -11.08 3.84
CA ASN A 9 -13.44 -11.77 3.09
C ASN A 9 -13.39 -13.33 3.16
N LEU A 10 -12.82 -13.88 4.23
CA LEU A 10 -12.75 -15.33 4.49
C LEU A 10 -14.14 -16.00 4.48
N LEU A 11 -15.14 -15.33 5.04
CA LEU A 11 -16.53 -15.77 5.08
C LEU A 11 -17.30 -15.36 3.82
N SER A 12 -16.71 -15.58 2.64
CA SER A 12 -17.36 -15.28 1.36
C SER A 12 -18.71 -16.01 1.26
N LYS A 13 -19.81 -15.27 1.43
CA LYS A 13 -21.17 -15.77 1.26
C LYS A 13 -21.68 -15.26 -0.08
N SER A 14 -22.12 -16.16 -0.96
CA SER A 14 -22.90 -15.75 -2.13
C SER A 14 -24.22 -15.16 -1.64
N LEU A 15 -24.35 -13.85 -1.67
CA LEU A 15 -25.63 -13.19 -1.45
C LEU A 15 -26.50 -13.45 -2.68
N SER A 16 -27.20 -14.59 -2.68
CA SER A 16 -28.22 -14.88 -3.69
C SER A 16 -29.51 -14.19 -3.24
N PHE A 17 -29.80 -13.02 -3.82
CA PHE A 17 -31.11 -12.40 -3.68
C PHE A 17 -32.07 -13.14 -4.61
N SER A 18 -33.03 -13.87 -4.02
CA SER A 18 -33.89 -14.85 -4.70
C SER A 18 -34.84 -14.26 -5.76
N ASP A 19 -34.93 -12.93 -5.91
CA ASP A 19 -35.93 -12.29 -6.78
C ASP A 19 -35.34 -11.51 -7.98
N TYR A 20 -34.02 -11.38 -8.11
CA TYR A 20 -33.42 -10.69 -9.27
C TYR A 20 -32.16 -11.43 -9.74
N ASN A 21 -32.31 -12.20 -10.83
CA ASN A 21 -31.27 -12.97 -11.54
C ASN A 21 -30.13 -12.13 -12.18
N LEU A 22 -29.87 -10.91 -11.69
CA LEU A 22 -29.03 -9.93 -12.37
C LEU A 22 -27.72 -9.56 -11.65
N LEU A 23 -27.51 -9.88 -10.37
CA LEU A 23 -26.29 -9.47 -9.65
C LEU A 23 -25.75 -10.54 -8.71
N ASN A 24 -25.02 -11.51 -9.28
CA ASN A 24 -24.26 -12.49 -8.49
C ASN A 24 -22.90 -11.89 -8.09
N ILE A 25 -22.88 -11.03 -7.06
CA ILE A 25 -21.64 -10.42 -6.55
C ILE A 25 -20.93 -11.45 -5.67
N LYS A 26 -19.94 -12.14 -6.23
CA LYS A 26 -19.07 -13.06 -5.49
C LYS A 26 -17.92 -12.27 -4.87
N VAL A 27 -18.00 -12.03 -3.56
CA VAL A 27 -16.88 -11.45 -2.79
C VAL A 27 -15.75 -12.46 -2.72
N GLN A 28 -14.53 -12.02 -3.02
CA GLN A 28 -13.35 -12.88 -3.07
C GLN A 28 -12.46 -12.67 -1.85
N PRO A 29 -11.88 -13.73 -1.27
CA PRO A 29 -10.91 -13.59 -0.19
C PRO A 29 -9.64 -12.93 -0.73
N HIS A 30 -9.10 -11.93 -0.01
CA HIS A 30 -7.78 -11.36 -0.29
C HIS A 30 -6.84 -11.68 0.86
N PHE A 31 -5.66 -12.14 0.51
CA PHE A 31 -4.56 -12.44 1.41
C PHE A 31 -3.49 -11.38 1.26
N TYR A 32 -2.95 -10.94 2.40
CA TYR A 32 -1.92 -9.92 2.49
C TYR A 32 -0.75 -10.48 3.30
N LEU A 33 0.45 -10.43 2.71
CA LEU A 33 1.69 -10.76 3.39
C LEU A 33 2.60 -9.54 3.34
N THR A 34 3.01 -9.04 4.49
CA THR A 34 3.92 -7.90 4.58
C THR A 34 5.13 -8.22 5.44
N ALA A 35 6.27 -7.67 5.09
CA ALA A 35 7.41 -7.63 5.99
C ALA A 35 8.19 -6.34 5.80
N GLY A 36 8.96 -5.99 6.82
CA GLY A 36 9.77 -4.79 6.77
C GLY A 36 10.82 -4.72 7.87
N TYR A 37 11.77 -3.84 7.67
CA TYR A 37 12.83 -3.57 8.62
C TYR A 37 12.96 -2.06 8.81
N ALA A 38 13.31 -1.62 10.02
CA ALA A 38 13.66 -0.23 10.28
C ALA A 38 15.13 -0.24 10.74
N MET A 39 16.02 0.20 9.86
CA MET A 39 17.44 0.32 10.16
C MET A 39 17.74 1.77 10.54
N GLN A 40 18.32 1.96 11.72
CA GLN A 40 18.89 3.25 12.10
C GLN A 40 20.28 3.32 11.45
N ILE A 41 20.43 4.20 10.46
CA ILE A 41 21.73 4.44 9.81
C ILE A 41 22.56 5.37 10.70
N THR A 42 21.89 6.38 11.27
CA THR A 42 22.43 7.31 12.27
C THR A 42 21.30 7.73 13.21
N ASP A 43 21.60 8.49 14.26
CA ASP A 43 20.60 9.06 15.17
C ASP A 43 19.59 9.98 14.46
N GLU A 44 19.94 10.49 13.29
CA GLU A 44 19.10 11.40 12.50
C GLU A 44 18.43 10.72 11.30
N PHE A 45 18.92 9.55 10.85
CA PHE A 45 18.44 8.89 9.64
C PHE A 45 18.00 7.45 9.91
N VAL A 46 16.73 7.16 9.66
CA VAL A 46 16.15 5.81 9.76
C VAL A 46 15.64 5.38 8.39
N PHE A 47 16.20 4.31 7.84
CA PHE A 47 15.75 3.73 6.58
C PHE A 47 14.84 2.52 6.84
N LYS A 48 13.66 2.52 6.22
CA LYS A 48 12.59 1.55 6.42
C LYS A 48 12.16 0.92 5.10
N PRO A 49 12.84 -0.14 4.64
CA PRO A 49 12.37 -0.95 3.52
C PRO A 49 11.22 -1.87 3.99
N THR A 50 10.15 -1.94 3.19
CA THR A 50 9.00 -2.82 3.43
C THR A 50 8.47 -3.37 2.12
N PHE A 51 7.98 -4.60 2.11
CA PHE A 51 7.22 -5.13 0.98
C PHE A 51 5.85 -5.63 1.44
N LEU A 52 4.93 -5.71 0.49
CA LEU A 52 3.58 -6.20 0.67
C LEU A 52 3.18 -7.00 -0.58
N ILE A 53 2.80 -8.26 -0.37
CA ILE A 53 2.24 -9.15 -1.38
C ILE A 53 0.73 -9.24 -1.13
N LYS A 54 -0.06 -9.08 -2.18
CA LYS A 54 -1.52 -9.19 -2.16
C LYS A 54 -1.98 -10.24 -3.16
N ASP A 55 -2.77 -11.21 -2.72
CA ASP A 55 -3.33 -12.26 -3.58
C ASP A 55 -4.82 -12.45 -3.32
N ASP A 56 -5.63 -12.46 -4.37
CA ASP A 56 -7.09 -12.57 -4.34
C ASP A 56 -7.59 -13.93 -4.89
N LEU A 57 -6.70 -14.93 -5.02
CA LEU A 57 -6.88 -16.27 -5.60
C LEU A 57 -7.28 -16.32 -7.08
N ASN A 58 -8.03 -15.35 -7.58
CA ASN A 58 -8.62 -15.35 -8.93
C ASN A 58 -8.05 -14.28 -9.86
N GLY A 59 -7.40 -13.24 -9.33
CA GLY A 59 -6.68 -12.22 -10.08
C GLY A 59 -5.16 -12.41 -10.05
N PRO A 60 -4.41 -11.56 -10.76
CA PRO A 60 -2.96 -11.62 -10.75
C PRO A 60 -2.40 -11.07 -9.42
N THR A 61 -1.38 -11.73 -8.86
CA THR A 61 -0.80 -11.36 -7.57
C THR A 61 -0.13 -9.99 -7.66
N SER A 62 -0.37 -9.11 -6.69
CA SER A 62 0.24 -7.79 -6.63
C SER A 62 1.39 -7.76 -5.63
N LEU A 63 2.48 -7.08 -5.98
CA LEU A 63 3.66 -6.87 -5.16
C LEU A 63 3.92 -5.36 -5.05
N ASP A 64 3.88 -4.86 -3.83
CA ASP A 64 4.20 -3.48 -3.46
C ASP A 64 5.53 -3.47 -2.72
N LEU A 65 6.58 -2.93 -3.35
CA LEU A 65 7.86 -2.64 -2.72
C LEU A 65 7.87 -1.18 -2.27
N ASN A 66 8.21 -0.92 -1.02
CA ASN A 66 8.26 0.44 -0.48
C ASN A 66 9.58 0.64 0.26
N ALA A 67 10.12 1.83 0.18
CA ALA A 67 11.30 2.23 0.93
C ALA A 67 11.08 3.65 1.45
N PHE A 68 11.25 3.83 2.75
CA PHE A 68 11.10 5.13 3.41
C PHE A 68 12.37 5.53 4.12
N LEU A 69 12.71 6.81 4.08
CA LEU A 69 13.78 7.44 4.82
C LEU A 69 13.16 8.48 5.75
N LEU A 70 13.31 8.28 7.05
CA LEU A 70 12.94 9.22 8.08
C LEU A 70 14.16 10.03 8.48
N VAL A 71 14.04 11.35 8.40
CA VAL A 71 15.08 12.33 8.73
C VAL A 71 14.64 13.14 9.94
N LYS A 72 15.47 13.17 10.98
CA LYS A 72 15.27 13.90 12.24
C LYS A 72 13.89 13.68 12.89
N GLU A 73 13.31 12.50 12.69
CA GLU A 73 11.96 12.14 13.15
C GLU A 73 10.84 13.11 12.67
N ARG A 74 11.09 13.95 11.66
CA ARG A 74 10.16 15.00 11.21
C ARG A 74 9.87 14.97 9.72
N PHE A 75 10.81 14.48 8.92
CA PHE A 75 10.67 14.43 7.47
C PHE A 75 10.73 12.99 6.99
N TRP A 76 9.73 12.57 6.22
CA TRP A 76 9.65 11.27 5.59
C TRP A 76 9.80 11.45 4.08
N LEU A 77 10.70 10.68 3.50
CA LEU A 77 10.85 10.56 2.06
C LEU A 77 10.69 9.08 1.69
N GLY A 78 9.70 8.77 0.86
CA GLY A 78 9.31 7.44 0.47
C GLY A 78 9.31 7.26 -1.03
N ALA A 79 9.66 6.06 -1.47
CA ALA A 79 9.42 5.60 -2.83
C ALA A 79 8.64 4.28 -2.78
N VAL A 80 7.74 4.12 -3.73
CA VAL A 80 6.87 2.95 -3.87
C VAL A 80 7.03 2.41 -5.27
N TYR A 81 7.23 1.12 -5.41
CA TYR A 81 7.18 0.42 -6.68
C TYR A 81 6.14 -0.68 -6.58
N ARG A 82 5.07 -0.55 -7.37
CA ARG A 82 3.97 -1.49 -7.42
C ARG A 82 4.05 -2.24 -8.73
N THR A 83 4.02 -3.56 -8.66
CA THR A 83 3.98 -4.42 -9.84
C THR A 83 3.03 -5.58 -9.65
N THR A 84 2.50 -6.11 -10.75
CA THR A 84 1.62 -7.27 -10.74
C THR A 84 2.32 -8.45 -11.42
N ALA A 85 2.45 -9.58 -10.73
CA ALA A 85 3.12 -10.78 -11.23
C ALA A 85 2.22 -12.02 -11.11
N LYS A 86 2.38 -12.97 -12.04
CA LYS A 86 1.74 -14.29 -11.98
C LYS A 86 2.68 -15.23 -11.21
N ILE A 87 2.47 -15.41 -9.91
CA ILE A 87 3.37 -16.21 -9.07
C ILE A 87 3.12 -17.72 -9.22
N TYR A 88 1.88 -18.14 -9.49
CA TYR A 88 1.50 -19.54 -9.68
C TYR A 88 0.46 -19.70 -10.80
N PRO A 89 0.37 -20.88 -11.45
CA PRO A 89 -0.58 -21.12 -12.52
C PRO A 89 -2.02 -21.12 -11.99
N LYS A 90 -2.69 -19.98 -12.11
CA LYS A 90 -4.13 -19.84 -11.89
C LYS A 90 -4.86 -20.22 -13.18
N GLN A 91 -5.59 -21.35 -13.19
CA GLN A 91 -6.26 -21.90 -14.38
C GLN A 91 -7.34 -20.97 -14.98
N HIS A 92 -7.91 -20.08 -14.17
CA HIS A 92 -8.95 -19.11 -14.57
C HIS A 92 -8.38 -17.79 -15.10
N LEU A 93 -7.04 -17.67 -15.16
CA LEU A 93 -6.38 -16.41 -15.38
C LEU A 93 -6.01 -16.25 -16.86
N GLN A 94 -6.58 -15.23 -17.51
CA GLN A 94 -6.36 -14.97 -18.93
C GLN A 94 -4.85 -14.86 -19.26
N SER A 95 -4.42 -15.56 -20.31
CA SER A 95 -3.02 -15.60 -20.74
C SER A 95 -2.47 -14.21 -21.06
N ASP A 96 -3.31 -13.29 -21.52
CA ASP A 96 -2.99 -11.91 -21.93
C ASP A 96 -3.15 -10.84 -20.82
N LEU A 97 -3.07 -11.23 -19.54
CA LEU A 97 -3.03 -10.23 -18.47
C LEU A 97 -1.72 -9.42 -18.55
N ARG A 98 -1.87 -8.14 -18.90
CA ARG A 98 -0.79 -7.16 -18.89
C ARG A 98 -0.26 -6.96 -17.48
N THR A 99 1.04 -7.18 -17.29
CA THR A 99 1.78 -6.75 -16.10
C THR A 99 1.54 -5.26 -15.90
N ARG A 100 0.96 -4.89 -14.76
CA ARG A 100 0.82 -3.50 -14.36
C ARG A 100 2.01 -3.13 -13.50
N ALA A 101 2.68 -2.05 -13.84
CA ALA A 101 3.72 -1.46 -13.01
C ALA A 101 3.43 0.03 -12.75
N ALA A 102 3.78 0.51 -11.57
CA ALA A 102 3.68 1.91 -11.18
C ALA A 102 4.81 2.28 -10.20
N LEU A 103 5.25 3.53 -10.27
CA LEU A 103 6.22 4.14 -9.37
C LEU A 103 5.57 5.31 -8.65
N GLY A 104 5.68 5.34 -7.33
CA GLY A 104 5.21 6.41 -6.48
C GLY A 104 6.36 7.07 -5.74
N LEU A 105 6.28 8.37 -5.54
CA LEU A 105 7.11 9.14 -4.61
C LEU A 105 6.20 9.74 -3.55
N ILE A 106 6.58 9.60 -2.29
CA ILE A 106 5.82 10.10 -1.15
C ILE A 106 6.76 10.95 -0.32
N THR A 107 6.30 12.12 0.08
CA THR A 107 7.01 12.98 1.02
C THR A 107 6.04 13.38 2.13
N GLU A 108 6.47 13.31 3.38
CA GLU A 108 5.70 13.83 4.51
C GLU A 108 6.58 14.68 5.40
N PHE A 109 6.03 15.76 5.93
CA PHE A 109 6.71 16.69 6.80
C PHE A 109 5.81 17.08 7.98
N PHE A 110 6.36 16.92 9.18
CA PHE A 110 5.73 17.39 10.41
C PHE A 110 6.15 18.84 10.68
N VAL A 111 5.29 19.79 10.29
CA VAL A 111 5.50 21.24 10.53
C VAL A 111 5.50 21.54 12.02
N LYS A 112 4.58 20.89 12.74
CA LYS A 112 4.50 20.88 14.19
C LYS A 112 4.27 19.46 14.64
N ASP A 113 4.50 19.21 15.92
CA ASP A 113 4.25 17.91 16.54
C ASP A 113 2.80 17.43 16.35
N ASN A 114 1.84 18.32 16.08
CA ASN A 114 0.43 18.03 15.85
C ASN A 114 -0.03 18.26 14.40
N LEU A 115 0.83 18.68 13.47
CA LEU A 115 0.46 19.02 12.11
C LEU A 115 1.41 18.35 11.11
N ARG A 116 0.85 17.50 10.26
CA ARG A 116 1.53 16.78 9.19
C ARG A 116 1.02 17.24 7.83
N LEU A 117 1.94 17.52 6.93
CA LEU A 117 1.68 17.74 5.52
C LEU A 117 2.34 16.60 4.74
N GLY A 118 1.68 16.08 3.73
CA GLY A 118 2.25 15.11 2.83
C GLY A 118 1.92 15.43 1.38
N TYR A 119 2.77 14.95 0.50
CA TYR A 119 2.61 15.05 -0.93
C TYR A 119 3.05 13.74 -1.58
N GLY A 120 2.18 13.20 -2.41
CA GLY A 120 2.39 11.98 -3.18
C GLY A 120 2.35 12.26 -4.68
N TYR A 121 3.21 11.57 -5.42
CA TYR A 121 3.17 11.55 -6.87
C TYR A 121 3.24 10.11 -7.35
N ASP A 122 2.20 9.65 -8.02
CA ASP A 122 2.12 8.30 -8.59
C ASP A 122 2.19 8.34 -10.11
N TYR A 123 3.09 7.53 -10.67
CA TYR A 123 3.35 7.41 -12.10
C TYR A 123 3.16 5.97 -12.57
N SER A 124 2.22 5.77 -13.49
CA SER A 124 1.95 4.47 -14.11
C SER A 124 3.01 4.16 -15.17
N LEU A 125 3.62 2.97 -15.13
CA LEU A 125 4.68 2.54 -16.05
C LEU A 125 4.15 1.69 -17.23
N ASN A 126 2.84 1.60 -17.39
CA ASN A 126 2.21 0.72 -18.38
C ASN A 126 2.23 1.35 -19.79
N LYS A 127 1.95 0.58 -20.85
CA LYS A 127 1.82 1.14 -22.23
C LYS A 127 0.72 2.22 -22.38
N LEU A 128 -0.12 2.43 -21.36
CA LEU A 128 -1.06 3.55 -21.27
C LEU A 128 -0.46 4.81 -20.61
N ALA A 129 0.77 4.77 -20.12
CA ALA A 129 1.50 5.90 -19.55
C ALA A 129 1.64 7.08 -20.53
N ASN A 130 1.55 6.81 -21.84
CA ASN A 130 1.51 7.88 -22.86
C ASN A 130 0.22 8.72 -22.83
N TYR A 131 -0.81 8.31 -22.07
CA TYR A 131 -2.08 9.00 -21.92
C TYR A 131 -2.42 9.38 -20.45
N GLU A 132 -1.60 8.95 -19.48
CA GLU A 132 -1.74 9.32 -18.06
C GLU A 132 -0.56 10.19 -17.63
N TYR A 133 -0.82 11.44 -17.23
CA TYR A 133 0.19 12.39 -16.77
C TYR A 133 0.65 12.17 -15.32
N GLY A 134 0.33 11.01 -14.73
CA GLY A 134 0.52 10.75 -13.30
C GLY A 134 -0.52 11.45 -12.42
N SER A 135 -0.56 11.06 -11.15
CA SER A 135 -1.49 11.59 -10.15
C SER A 135 -0.72 12.34 -9.06
N HIS A 136 -1.19 13.55 -8.74
CA HIS A 136 -0.67 14.37 -7.65
C HIS A 136 -1.64 14.33 -6.48
N GLU A 137 -1.14 13.96 -5.31
CA GLU A 137 -1.95 13.88 -4.09
C GLU A 137 -1.33 14.76 -3.00
N ILE A 138 -2.18 15.49 -2.29
CA ILE A 138 -1.77 16.30 -1.14
C ILE A 138 -2.53 15.77 0.08
N SER A 139 -1.82 15.50 1.17
CA SER A 139 -2.40 15.04 2.42
C SER A 139 -2.14 16.03 3.56
N LEU A 140 -3.15 16.22 4.40
CA LEU A 140 -3.07 17.05 5.60
C LEU A 140 -3.57 16.23 6.78
N GLY A 141 -2.76 16.15 7.84
CA GLY A 141 -3.10 15.45 9.07
C GLY A 141 -2.96 16.37 10.28
N TYR A 142 -3.97 16.41 11.14
CA TYR A 142 -3.93 17.13 12.42
C TYR A 142 -4.16 16.15 13.57
N TYR A 143 -3.21 16.07 14.50
CA TYR A 143 -3.25 15.17 15.64
C TYR A 143 -3.80 15.89 16.88
N LEU A 144 -4.96 15.44 17.36
CA LEU A 144 -5.58 15.96 18.59
C LEU A 144 -4.87 15.37 19.81
N VAL A 145 -3.97 16.15 20.41
CA VAL A 145 -3.25 15.74 21.62
C VAL A 145 -4.06 16.12 22.86
N THR A 146 -4.70 15.13 23.48
CA THR A 146 -5.36 15.29 24.79
C THR A 146 -4.37 15.01 25.93
N LYS A 147 -4.58 15.53 27.15
CA LYS A 147 -3.72 15.30 28.34
C LYS A 147 -3.43 13.82 28.66
N LYS A 148 -4.24 12.87 28.18
CA LYS A 148 -4.05 11.42 28.33
C LYS A 148 -3.37 10.73 27.13
N SER A 149 -2.99 11.48 26.09
CA SER A 149 -2.39 10.92 24.88
C SER A 149 -0.93 10.56 25.14
N ARG A 150 -0.67 9.27 25.38
CA ARG A 150 0.68 8.70 25.25
C ARG A 150 0.99 8.63 23.75
N ARG A 151 1.94 9.43 23.28
CA ARG A 151 2.50 9.22 21.95
C ARG A 151 3.32 7.92 21.99
N PRO A 152 2.98 6.89 21.20
CA PRO A 152 4.01 5.92 20.86
C PRO A 152 5.14 6.71 20.18
N LYS A 153 6.39 6.50 20.62
CA LYS A 153 7.54 6.99 19.86
C LYS A 153 7.39 6.44 18.44
N CYS A 154 7.72 7.24 17.42
CA CYS A 154 7.57 6.92 15.99
C CYS A 154 8.51 5.81 15.49
N TYR A 155 8.60 4.73 16.25
CA TYR A 155 9.21 3.48 15.86
C TYR A 155 8.06 2.47 15.94
N PHE A 156 7.57 2.07 14.76
CA PHE A 156 6.42 1.19 14.46
C PHE A 156 5.10 1.90 14.13
#